data_AF-A0A1F7QNJ0-F1
#
_entry.id   AF-A0A1F7QNJ0-F1
#
_cell.length_a   1.000
_cell.length_b   1.000
_cell.length_c   1.000
_cell.angle_alpha   90.00
_cell.angle_beta   90.00
_cell.angle_gamma   90.00
#
_symmetry.space_group_name_H-M   'P 1'
#
loop_
_entity.id
_entity.type
_entity.pdbx_description
1 polymer ?
#
loop_
_entity_poly.entity_id
_entity_poly.type
_entity_poly.pdbx_seq_one_letter_code
_entity_poly.pdbx_strand_id
1 'polypeptide(L)' 'MEPFRRDELFLSIYNALGHRKDATEAAAALSGTVISKINPKVANTKVSYAAILVVTTEVLRRFDKTAATVYKAYHPIK' A
#
# COMPACT_ATOMS: atom_id res chain seq x y z
N MET A 1 -12.90 14.79 4.13
CA MET A 1 -11.47 14.47 3.98
C MET A 1 -11.00 13.97 5.32
N GLU A 2 -10.39 12.79 5.34
CA GLU A 2 -9.85 12.20 6.57
C GLU A 2 -8.32 12.28 6.55
N PRO A 3 -7.69 12.36 7.73
CA PRO A 3 -6.23 12.31 7.82
C PRO A 3 -5.71 10.98 7.27
N PHE A 4 -4.57 11.01 6.61
CA PHE A 4 -3.92 9.80 6.13
C PHE A 4 -3.50 8.93 7.33
N ARG A 5 -4.09 7.73 7.44
CA ARG A 5 -3.80 6.76 8.50
C ARG A 5 -2.77 5.74 8.02
N ARG A 6 -1.51 5.94 8.40
CA ARG A 6 -0.41 5.02 8.08
C ARG A 6 -0.70 3.58 8.54
N ASP A 7 -1.35 3.43 9.69
CA ASP A 7 -1.61 2.12 10.29
C ASP A 7 -2.64 1.32 9.48
N GLU A 8 -3.61 1.98 8.85
CA GLU A 8 -4.54 1.32 7.94
C GLU A 8 -3.85 0.83 6.67
N LEU A 9 -2.93 1.63 6.12
CA LEU A 9 -2.10 1.20 5.00
C LEU A 9 -1.25 -0.01 5.39
N PHE A 10 -0.65 0.01 6.58
CA PHE A 10 0.14 -1.10 7.10
C PHE A 10 -0.70 -2.38 7.23
N LEU A 11 -1.87 -2.30 7.89
CA LEU A 11 -2.76 -3.45 8.06
C LEU A 11 -3.24 -4.01 6.73
N SER A 12 -3.59 -3.13 5.78
CA SER A 12 -4.00 -3.53 4.43
C SER A 12 -2.89 -4.28 3.68
N ILE A 13 -1.64 -3.78 3.75
CA ILE A 13 -0.49 -4.45 3.16
C ILE A 13 -0.16 -5.76 3.89
N TYR A 14 -0.19 -5.76 5.22
CA TYR A 14 0.05 -6.95 6.05
C TYR A 14 -0.92 -8.09 5.70
N ASN A 15 -2.20 -7.79 5.56
CA ASN A 15 -3.22 -8.76 5.16
C ASN A 15 -2.95 -9.35 3.77
N ALA A 16 -2.38 -8.57 2.84
CA ALA A 16 -1.97 -9.06 1.54
C ALA A 16 -0.72 -9.95 1.57
N LEU A 17 0.12 -9.81 2.61
CA LEU A 17 1.37 -10.54 2.81
C LEU A 17 1.20 -11.81 3.66
N GLY A 18 -0.03 -12.26 3.95
CA GLY A 18 -0.29 -13.43 4.81
C GLY A 18 0.35 -14.76 4.36
N HIS A 19 0.88 -14.82 3.14
CA HIS A 19 1.64 -15.95 2.61
C HIS A 19 3.13 -15.96 3.05
N ARG A 20 3.63 -14.86 3.60
CA ARG A 20 5.02 -14.69 4.03
C ARG A 20 5.20 -15.03 5.51
N LYS A 21 6.39 -15.53 5.84
CA LYS A 21 6.81 -15.77 7.24
C LYS A 21 7.25 -14.49 7.94
N ASP A 22 7.73 -13.50 7.17
CA ASP A 22 8.21 -12.18 7.60
C ASP A 22 7.19 -11.07 7.25
N ALA A 23 5.89 -11.39 7.32
CA ALA A 23 4.82 -10.50 6.86
C ALA A 23 4.82 -9.15 7.58
N THR A 24 5.13 -9.11 8.88
CA THR A 24 5.18 -7.89 9.70
C THR A 24 6.30 -6.95 9.25
N GLU A 25 7.53 -7.47 9.15
CA GLU A 25 8.71 -6.72 8.73
C GLU A 25 8.56 -6.25 7.28
N ALA A 26 8.10 -7.13 6.40
CA ALA A 26 7.82 -6.80 5.00
C ALA A 26 6.75 -5.72 4.88
N ALA A 27 5.65 -5.81 5.64
CA ALA A 27 4.60 -4.80 5.64
C ALA A 27 5.12 -3.44 6.10
N ALA A 28 5.98 -3.39 7.11
CA ALA A 28 6.57 -2.14 7.61
C ALA A 28 7.44 -1.47 6.54
N ALA A 29 8.33 -2.24 5.90
CA ALA A 29 9.21 -1.75 4.85
C ALA A 29 8.45 -1.30 3.58
N LEU A 30 7.46 -2.08 3.15
CA LEU A 30 6.65 -1.78 1.98
C LEU A 30 5.75 -0.57 2.23
N SER A 31 5.17 -0.43 3.42
CA SER A 31 4.40 0.76 3.80
C SER A 31 5.26 2.03 3.77
N GLY A 32 6.49 1.96 4.27
CA GLY A 32 7.45 3.08 4.18
C GLY A 32 7.78 3.45 2.72
N THR A 33 7.92 2.44 1.87
CA THR A 33 8.16 2.64 0.43
C THR A 33 6.96 3.29 -0.27
N VAL A 34 5.74 2.86 0.05
CA VAL A 34 4.50 3.45 -0.48
C VAL A 34 4.38 4.91 -0.08
N ILE A 35 4.55 5.22 1.21
CA ILE A 35 4.47 6.60 1.72
C ILE A 35 5.51 7.49 1.06
N SER A 36 6.75 7.02 0.92
CA SER A 36 7.82 7.76 0.25
C SER A 36 7.50 8.06 -1.21
N LYS A 37 6.75 7.19 -1.89
CA LYS A 37 6.29 7.42 -3.28
C LYS A 37 5.03 8.28 -3.38
N ILE A 38 4.20 8.28 -2.35
CA ILE A 38 3.01 9.13 -2.29
C ILE A 38 3.40 10.59 -2.04
N ASN A 39 4.31 10.85 -1.09
CA ASN A 39 4.75 12.21 -0.72
C ASN A 39 5.06 13.14 -1.91
N PRO A 40 5.87 12.76 -2.92
CA PRO A 40 6.12 13.61 -4.08
C PRO A 40 4.92 13.80 -5.02
N LYS A 41 3.88 12.97 -4.90
CA LYS A 41 2.63 13.04 -5.68
C LYS A 41 1.50 13.77 -4.95
N VAL A 42 1.74 14.25 -3.73
CA VAL A 42 0.76 15.00 -2.95
C VAL A 42 0.65 16.43 -3.51
N ALA A 43 -0.45 16.71 -4.21
CA ALA A 43 -0.81 18.08 -4.61
C ALA A 43 -1.67 18.72 -3.51
N ASN A 44 -1.35 19.95 -3.10
CA ASN A 44 -2.12 20.70 -2.10
C ASN A 44 -2.39 19.92 -0.80
N THR A 45 -1.40 19.17 -0.29
CA THR A 45 -1.49 18.36 0.96
C THR A 45 -2.60 17.29 0.95
N LYS A 46 -3.11 16.93 -0.23
CA LYS A 46 -4.19 15.95 -0.40
C LYS A 46 -3.68 14.76 -1.20
N VAL A 47 -4.01 13.57 -0.72
CA VAL A 47 -3.82 12.32 -1.46
C VAL A 47 -5.19 11.69 -1.69
N SER A 48 -5.46 11.26 -2.92
CA SER A 48 -6.68 10.52 -3.21
C SER A 48 -6.51 9.04 -2.86
N TYR A 49 -7.59 8.41 -2.42
CA TYR A 49 -7.59 6.97 -2.17
C TYR A 49 -7.16 6.17 -3.42
N ALA A 50 -7.60 6.59 -4.61
CA ALA A 50 -7.17 5.99 -5.88
C ALA A 50 -5.65 6.07 -6.09
N ALA A 51 -5.02 7.21 -5.74
CA ALA A 51 -3.57 7.34 -5.83
C ALA A 51 -2.85 6.40 -4.84
N ILE A 52 -3.37 6.23 -3.62
CA ILE A 52 -2.85 5.26 -2.65
C ILE A 52 -2.94 3.86 -3.24
N LEU A 53 -4.10 3.45 -3.76
CA LEU A 53 -4.28 2.11 -4.35
C LEU A 53 -3.33 1.84 -5.51
N VAL A 54 -3.18 2.80 -6.42
CA VAL A 54 -2.28 2.67 -7.57
C VAL A 54 -0.83 2.52 -7.11
N VAL A 55 -0.36 3.40 -6.23
CA VAL A 55 1.02 3.37 -5.74
C VAL A 55 1.30 2.11 -4.92
N THR A 56 0.39 1.70 -4.03
CA THR A 56 0.53 0.45 -3.27
C THR A 56 0.59 -0.75 -4.19
N THR A 57 -0.31 -0.84 -5.17
CA THR A 57 -0.32 -1.92 -6.16
C THR A 57 0.97 -1.96 -6.98
N GLU A 58 1.51 -0.81 -7.39
CA GLU A 58 2.79 -0.73 -8.12
C GLU A 58 3.98 -1.19 -7.27
N VAL A 59 4.03 -0.77 -6.00
CA VAL A 59 5.06 -1.20 -5.05
C VAL A 59 4.97 -2.70 -4.83
N LEU A 60 3.80 -3.22 -4.49
CA LEU A 60 3.59 -4.66 -4.32
C LEU A 60 3.95 -5.41 -5.60
N ARG A 61 3.50 -4.98 -6.78
CA ARG A 61 3.83 -5.69 -8.04
C ARG A 61 5.34 -5.79 -8.29
N ARG A 62 6.12 -4.80 -7.84
CA ARG A 62 7.58 -4.78 -7.99
C ARG A 62 8.31 -5.71 -7.01
N PHE A 63 7.83 -5.80 -5.77
CA PHE A 63 8.54 -6.52 -4.70
C PHE A 63 7.90 -7.88 -4.36
N ASP A 64 6.60 -8.03 -4.57
CA ASP A 64 5.79 -9.19 -4.21
C ASP A 64 4.52 -9.28 -5.09
N LYS A 65 4.62 -10.03 -6.19
CA LYS A 65 3.52 -10.20 -7.16
C LYS A 65 2.30 -10.90 -6.56
N THR A 66 2.51 -11.80 -5.60
CA THR A 66 1.43 -12.53 -4.93
C THR A 66 0.64 -11.56 -4.06
N ALA A 67 1.32 -10.78 -3.22
CA ALA A 67 0.68 -9.74 -2.42
C ALA A 67 -0.04 -8.70 -3.30
N ALA A 68 0.53 -8.33 -4.46
CA ALA A 68 -0.13 -7.41 -5.38
C ALA A 68 -1.47 -7.94 -5.91
N THR A 69 -1.55 -9.24 -6.18
CA THR A 69 -2.78 -9.91 -6.63
C THR A 69 -3.81 -9.93 -5.51
N VAL A 70 -3.40 -10.34 -4.30
CA VAL A 70 -4.27 -10.38 -3.11
C VAL A 70 -4.78 -8.98 -2.77
N TYR A 71 -3.90 -7.98 -2.74
CA TYR A 71 -4.24 -6.59 -2.47
C TYR A 71 -5.27 -6.05 -3.47
N LYS A 72 -5.09 -6.33 -4.77
CA LYS A 72 -6.06 -5.94 -5.81
C LYS A 72 -7.44 -6.59 -5.62
N ALA A 73 -7.50 -7.82 -5.12
CA ALA A 73 -8.76 -8.50 -4.85
C ALA A 73 -9.54 -7.81 -3.72
N TYR A 74 -8.83 -7.35 -2.67
CA TYR A 74 -9.43 -6.58 -1.58
C TYR A 74 -9.71 -5.11 -1.93
N HIS A 75 -8.93 -4.54 -2.85
CA HIS A 75 -9.00 -3.12 -3.23
C HIS A 75 -9.16 -2.96 -4.75
N PRO A 76 -10.33 -3.31 -5.32
CA PRO A 76 -10.58 -3.17 -6.75
C PRO A 76 -10.48 -1.69 -7.16
N ILE A 77 -9.62 -1.41 -8.13
CA ILE A 77 -9.54 -0.10 -8.79
C ILE A 77 -10.74 -0.02 -9.73
N LYS A 78 -11.75 0.77 -9.36
CA LYS A 78 -12.89 1.13 -10.21
C LYS A 78 -12.54 2.33 -11.09
#